data_AF-A0A7K2Q2F0-F1
#
_entry.id   AF-A0A7K2Q2F0-F1
#
_cell.length_a   1.000
_cell.length_b   1.000
_cell.length_c   1.000
_cell.angle_alpha   90.00
_cell.angle_beta   90.00
_cell.angle_gamma   90.00
#
_symmetry.space_group_name_H-M   'P 1'
#
loop_
_entity.id
_entity.type
_entity.pdbx_description
1 polymer ?
#
loop_
_entity_poly.entity_id
_entity_poly.type
_entity_poly.pdbx_seq_one_letter_code
_entity_poly.pdbx_strand_id
1 'polypeptide(L)'
;NVYPVADADTGTNLYLTAESADRALAEALGTPPAGVSGTTADASLAEAVRAYAHGALIGARGNSGTILAQLLRGVAEVLGGEPGERGPGRLLAEALTRAAEEAYRA
;
A
#
# COMPACT_ATOMS: atom_id res chain seq x y z
N ASN A 1 -13.47 -14.15 4.08
CA ASN A 1 -14.45 -13.74 3.05
C ASN A 1 -15.79 -14.40 3.27
N VAL A 2 -16.88 -13.63 3.28
CA VAL A 2 -18.25 -14.15 3.39
C VAL A 2 -18.80 -14.41 1.98
N TYR A 3 -18.46 -15.56 1.40
CA TYR A 3 -19.36 -16.45 0.63
C TYR A 3 -18.56 -17.66 0.07
N PRO A 4 -19.05 -18.91 0.13
CA PRO A 4 -20.26 -19.37 0.83
C PRO A 4 -20.00 -19.71 2.31
N VAL A 5 -18.74 -19.77 2.76
CA VAL A 5 -18.36 -20.05 4.15
C VAL A 5 -17.40 -18.98 4.63
N ALA A 6 -17.69 -18.38 5.78
CA ALA A 6 -16.77 -17.43 6.42
C ALA A 6 -15.56 -18.19 6.97
N ASP A 7 -14.42 -18.03 6.33
CA ASP A 7 -13.09 -18.41 6.84
C ASP A 7 -12.65 -17.57 8.06
N ALA A 8 -13.40 -16.50 8.39
CA ALA A 8 -13.16 -15.55 9.49
C ALA A 8 -11.76 -14.93 9.52
N ASP A 9 -11.02 -14.96 8.42
CA ASP A 9 -9.60 -14.58 8.39
C ASP A 9 -9.33 -13.25 7.66
N THR A 10 -10.32 -12.68 6.95
CA THR A 10 -10.15 -11.46 6.14
C THR A 10 -9.51 -10.31 6.93
N GLY A 11 -9.98 -10.06 8.15
CA GLY A 11 -9.41 -8.99 8.99
C GLY A 11 -7.94 -9.25 9.33
N THR A 12 -7.61 -10.46 9.78
CA THR A 12 -6.24 -10.88 10.08
C THR A 12 -5.33 -10.80 8.85
N ASN A 13 -5.83 -11.24 7.70
CA ASN A 13 -5.12 -11.20 6.43
C ASN A 13 -4.78 -9.76 6.00
N LEU A 14 -5.74 -8.83 6.12
CA LEU A 14 -5.51 -7.42 5.82
C LEU A 14 -4.53 -6.78 6.83
N TYR A 15 -4.71 -7.06 8.13
CA TYR A 15 -3.83 -6.54 9.18
C TYR A 15 -2.38 -6.97 8.97
N LEU A 16 -2.11 -8.27 8.82
CA LEU A 16 -0.74 -8.78 8.64
C LEU A 16 -0.09 -8.29 7.33
N THR A 17 -0.89 -8.08 6.29
CA THR A 17 -0.40 -7.50 5.03
C THR A 17 0.00 -6.03 5.24
N ALA A 18 -0.83 -5.25 5.92
CA ALA A 18 -0.55 -3.85 6.23
C ALA A 18 0.62 -3.68 7.22
N GLU A 19 0.75 -4.58 8.20
CA GLU A 19 1.88 -4.61 9.14
C GLU A 19 3.21 -4.88 8.41
N SER A 20 3.22 -5.79 7.43
CA SER A 20 4.40 -6.00 6.58
C SER A 20 4.74 -4.77 5.72
N ALA A 21 3.72 -4.08 5.21
CA ALA A 21 3.88 -2.84 4.46
C ALA A 21 4.47 -1.71 5.33
N ASP A 22 3.97 -1.56 6.55
CA ASP A 22 4.45 -0.58 7.53
C ASP A 22 5.90 -0.83 7.92
N ARG A 23 6.28 -2.09 8.18
CA ARG A 23 7.68 -2.45 8.45
C ARG A 23 8.60 -2.13 7.28
N ALA A 24 8.19 -2.41 6.04
CA ALA A 24 9.00 -2.07 4.85
C ALA A 24 9.14 -0.55 4.67
N LEU A 25 8.07 0.20 4.96
CA LEU A 25 8.11 1.66 4.97
C LEU A 25 9.08 2.19 6.04
N ALA A 26 8.97 1.69 7.27
CA ALA A 26 9.85 2.03 8.38
C ALA A 26 11.33 1.76 8.05
N GLU A 27 11.62 0.59 7.47
CA GLU A 27 12.95 0.20 6.98
C GLU A 27 13.47 1.17 5.89
N ALA A 28 12.63 1.52 4.91
CA ALA A 28 13.00 2.45 3.83
C ALA A 28 13.24 3.88 4.35
N LEU A 29 12.43 4.34 5.32
CA LEU A 29 12.53 5.68 5.90
C LEU A 29 13.55 5.77 7.05
N GLY A 30 14.24 4.68 7.39
CA GLY A 30 15.19 4.64 8.51
C GLY A 30 14.57 4.99 9.86
N THR A 31 13.25 4.87 10.02
CA THR A 31 12.51 5.24 11.24
C THR A 31 11.99 3.98 11.93
N PRO A 32 12.26 3.75 13.22
CA PRO A 32 11.68 2.61 13.94
C PRO A 32 10.18 2.84 14.27
N PRO A 33 9.31 1.81 14.24
CA PRO A 33 7.93 1.92 14.75
C PRO A 33 7.95 1.94 16.29
N ALA A 34 7.16 2.69 17.07
CA ALA A 34 5.89 3.39 16.86
C ALA A 34 5.79 4.66 17.75
N GLY A 35 4.80 5.54 17.47
CA GLY A 35 4.48 6.73 18.27
C GLY A 35 5.01 8.01 17.65
N VAL A 36 4.40 8.42 16.52
CA VAL A 36 4.82 9.55 15.68
C VAL A 36 5.17 10.77 16.52
N SER A 37 6.47 11.12 16.55
CA SER A 37 6.96 12.38 17.08
C SER A 37 8.24 12.74 16.32
N GLY A 38 8.07 13.60 15.33
CA GLY A 38 9.15 14.10 14.48
C GLY A 38 8.88 13.78 13.01
N THR A 39 9.02 14.80 12.17
CA THR A 39 9.03 14.65 10.71
C THR A 39 10.32 13.91 10.36
N THR A 40 10.29 12.58 10.32
CA THR A 40 11.48 11.81 9.98
C THR A 40 11.68 11.81 8.47
N ALA A 41 12.72 12.57 8.09
CA ALA A 41 13.49 12.54 6.86
C ALA A 41 12.80 12.95 5.54
N ASP A 42 13.62 13.53 4.66
CA ASP A 42 13.37 14.04 3.31
C ASP A 42 12.87 12.98 2.30
N ALA A 43 12.24 11.90 2.76
CA ALA A 43 11.76 10.85 1.88
C ALA A 43 10.61 11.37 1.02
N SER A 44 10.81 11.24 -0.30
CA SER A 44 9.78 11.60 -1.26
C SER A 44 8.55 10.73 -1.07
N LEU A 45 7.36 11.30 -1.32
CA LEU A 45 6.11 10.53 -1.41
C LEU A 45 6.30 9.27 -2.26
N ALA A 46 7.05 9.40 -3.36
CA ALA A 46 7.32 8.33 -4.30
C ALA A 46 8.09 7.16 -3.68
N GLU A 47 9.05 7.43 -2.80
CA GLU A 47 9.78 6.39 -2.06
C GLU A 47 8.87 5.70 -1.05
N ALA A 48 8.11 6.46 -0.27
CA ALA A 48 7.20 5.92 0.74
C ALA A 48 6.15 4.98 0.13
N VAL A 49 5.47 5.40 -0.94
CA VAL A 49 4.42 4.57 -1.57
C VAL A 49 5.00 3.31 -2.23
N ARG A 50 6.21 3.39 -2.81
CA ARG A 50 6.89 2.22 -3.37
C ARG A 50 7.28 1.22 -2.29
N ALA A 51 7.87 1.69 -1.19
CA ALA A 51 8.26 0.84 -0.07
C ALA A 51 7.04 0.15 0.57
N TYR A 52 5.97 0.91 0.81
CA TYR A 52 4.73 0.39 1.39
C TYR A 52 4.07 -0.66 0.47
N ALA A 53 3.92 -0.37 -0.82
CA ALA A 53 3.38 -1.33 -1.79
C ALA A 53 4.25 -2.59 -1.92
N HIS A 54 5.57 -2.43 -1.89
CA HIS A 54 6.50 -3.57 -1.91
C HIS A 54 6.32 -4.45 -0.66
N GLY A 55 6.28 -3.86 0.53
CA GLY A 55 6.08 -4.60 1.78
C GLY A 55 4.72 -5.32 1.85
N ALA A 56 3.67 -4.71 1.29
CA ALA A 56 2.36 -5.34 1.15
C ALA A 56 2.41 -6.56 0.22
N LEU A 57 3.10 -6.44 -0.94
CA LEU A 57 3.25 -7.55 -1.90
C LEU A 57 4.02 -8.72 -1.31
N ILE A 58 5.13 -8.47 -0.62
CA ILE A 58 5.92 -9.52 0.05
C ILE A 58 5.16 -10.13 1.24
N GLY A 59 4.37 -9.32 1.94
CA GLY A 59 3.66 -9.71 3.15
C GLY A 59 2.27 -10.30 2.95
N ALA A 60 1.74 -10.29 1.72
CA ALA A 60 0.34 -10.59 1.42
C ALA A 60 -0.12 -11.93 2.03
N ARG A 61 -1.27 -11.90 2.71
CA ARG A 61 -1.89 -13.08 3.34
C ARG A 61 -3.26 -13.38 2.76
N GLY A 62 -3.42 -14.60 2.25
CA GLY A 62 -4.67 -15.07 1.64
C GLY A 62 -5.15 -14.17 0.50
N ASN A 63 -6.38 -14.38 0.05
CA ASN A 63 -6.94 -13.64 -1.08
C ASN A 63 -7.12 -12.14 -0.74
N SER A 64 -7.54 -11.83 0.49
CA SER A 64 -7.77 -10.45 0.92
C SER A 64 -6.47 -9.64 0.96
N GLY A 65 -5.37 -10.25 1.43
CA GLY A 65 -4.05 -9.62 1.43
C GLY A 65 -3.49 -9.43 0.01
N THR A 66 -3.67 -10.42 -0.87
CA THR A 66 -3.27 -10.28 -2.29
C THR A 66 -4.00 -9.13 -2.97
N ILE A 67 -5.33 -9.03 -2.81
CA ILE A 67 -6.13 -7.93 -3.38
C ILE A 67 -5.65 -6.58 -2.82
N LEU A 68 -5.43 -6.48 -1.50
CA LEU A 68 -4.90 -5.26 -0.88
C LEU A 68 -3.53 -4.89 -1.45
N ALA A 69 -2.64 -5.86 -1.62
CA ALA A 69 -1.32 -5.62 -2.19
C ALA A 69 -1.40 -5.14 -3.64
N GLN A 70 -2.34 -5.63 -4.45
CA GLN A 70 -2.55 -5.13 -5.80
C GLN A 70 -3.16 -3.72 -5.84
N LEU A 71 -4.10 -3.40 -4.94
CA LEU A 71 -4.59 -2.03 -4.78
C LEU A 71 -3.43 -1.07 -4.49
N LEU A 72 -2.59 -1.41 -3.51
CA LEU A 72 -1.43 -0.60 -3.11
C LEU A 72 -0.39 -0.49 -4.22
N ARG A 73 -0.16 -1.57 -4.97
CA ARG A 73 0.69 -1.55 -6.16
C ARG A 73 0.18 -0.54 -7.19
N GLY A 74 -1.11 -0.55 -7.52
CA GLY A 74 -1.68 0.40 -8.47
C GLY A 74 -1.57 1.86 -7.99
N VAL A 75 -1.72 2.12 -6.68
CA VAL A 75 -1.43 3.44 -6.09
C VAL A 75 0.03 3.84 -6.31
N ALA A 76 0.97 2.94 -6.00
CA ALA A 76 2.41 3.21 -6.10
C ALA A 76 2.88 3.40 -7.55
N GLU A 77 2.22 2.80 -8.54
CA GLU A 77 2.54 3.05 -9.95
C GLU A 77 2.25 4.49 -10.39
N VAL A 78 1.27 5.17 -9.77
CA VAL A 78 0.95 6.57 -10.05
C VAL A 78 1.72 7.51 -9.14
N LEU A 79 1.63 7.32 -7.82
CA LEU A 79 2.24 8.22 -6.84
C LEU A 79 3.75 8.00 -6.68
N GLY A 80 4.26 6.86 -7.15
CA GLY A 80 5.69 6.57 -7.25
C GLY A 80 6.37 7.21 -8.47
N GLY A 81 5.61 7.85 -9.36
CA GLY A 81 6.15 8.58 -10.50
C GLY A 81 6.31 10.07 -10.22
N GLU A 82 6.93 10.78 -11.17
CA GLU A 82 6.96 12.24 -11.14
C GLU A 82 5.55 12.82 -11.33
N PRO A 83 5.11 13.78 -10.50
CA PRO A 83 3.76 14.34 -10.59
C PRO A 83 3.52 15.11 -11.90
N GLY A 84 4.58 15.68 -12.50
CA GLY A 84 4.47 16.52 -13.70
C GLY A 84 3.61 17.75 -13.44
N GLU A 85 2.71 18.09 -14.38
CA GLU A 85 1.77 19.22 -14.25
C GLU A 85 0.48 18.86 -13.48
N ARG A 86 0.35 17.63 -13.00
CA ARG A 86 -0.88 17.16 -12.36
C ARG A 86 -1.00 17.71 -10.95
N GLY A 87 -2.12 18.35 -10.66
CA GLY A 87 -2.46 18.76 -9.29
C GLY A 87 -2.78 17.56 -8.38
N PRO A 88 -2.72 17.74 -7.04
CA PRO A 88 -2.89 16.64 -6.07
C PRO A 88 -4.20 15.86 -6.22
N GLY A 89 -5.32 16.54 -6.48
CA GLY A 89 -6.62 15.87 -6.66
C GLY A 89 -6.67 14.96 -7.89
N ARG A 90 -6.03 15.38 -8.99
CA ARG A 90 -5.94 14.57 -10.21
C ARG A 90 -5.04 13.37 -10.01
N LEU A 91 -3.90 13.55 -9.34
CA LEU A 91 -2.99 12.45 -8.99
C LEU A 91 -3.68 11.40 -8.11
N LEU A 92 -4.45 11.82 -7.11
CA LEU A 92 -5.19 10.90 -6.26
C LEU A 92 -6.27 10.14 -7.06
N ALA A 93 -7.02 10.81 -7.92
CA ALA A 93 -8.04 10.18 -8.75
C ALA A 93 -7.43 9.14 -9.73
N GLU A 94 -6.31 9.48 -10.38
CA GLU A 94 -5.55 8.56 -11.24
C GLU A 94 -5.03 7.36 -10.44
N ALA A 95 -4.48 7.58 -9.23
CA ALA A 95 -3.97 6.52 -8.37
C ALA A 95 -5.06 5.54 -7.92
N LEU A 96 -6.24 6.05 -7.51
CA LEU A 96 -7.36 5.20 -7.11
C LEU A 96 -7.96 4.42 -8.28
N THR A 97 -8.00 5.02 -9.47
CA THR A 97 -8.41 4.33 -10.70
C THR A 97 -7.45 3.18 -11.01
N ARG A 98 -6.14 3.46 -10.98
CA ARG A 98 -5.09 2.47 -11.22
C ARG A 98 -5.12 1.33 -10.21
N ALA A 99 -5.35 1.65 -8.92
CA ALA A 99 -5.51 0.68 -7.86
C ALA A 99 -6.65 -0.31 -8.14
N ALA A 100 -7.82 0.20 -8.51
CA ALA A 100 -8.97 -0.63 -8.84
C ALA A 100 -8.68 -1.56 -10.03
N GLU A 101 -8.05 -1.04 -11.09
CA GLU A 101 -7.67 -1.83 -12.27
C GLU A 101 -6.68 -2.97 -11.96
N GLU A 102 -5.74 -2.74 -11.04
CA GLU A 102 -4.83 -3.81 -10.57
C GLU A 102 -5.55 -4.84 -9.73
N ALA A 103 -6.43 -4.41 -8.82
CA ALA A 103 -7.19 -5.32 -7.98
C ALA A 103 -8.11 -6.23 -8.80
N TYR A 104 -8.73 -5.73 -9.88
CA TYR A 104 -9.55 -6.54 -10.78
C TYR A 104 -8.76 -7.56 -11.62
N ARG A 105 -7.44 -7.39 -11.72
CA ARG A 105 -6.55 -8.31 -12.44
C ARG A 105 -5.88 -9.34 -11.52
N ALA A 106 -6.12 -9.25 -10.21
CA ALA A 106 -5.53 -10.10 -9.17
C ALA A 106 -6.13 -11.51 -9.13
#